data_AF-A0A2N8N9V8-F1
#
_entry.id   AF-A0A2N8N9V8-F1
#
_cell.length_a   1.000
_cell.length_b   1.000
_cell.length_c   1.000
_cell.angle_alpha   90.00
_cell.angle_beta   90.00
_cell.angle_gamma   90.00
#
_symmetry.space_group_name_H-M   'P 1'
#
loop_
_entity.id
_entity.type
_entity.pdbx_description
1 polymer ?
#
loop_
_entity_poly.entity_id
_entity_poly.type
_entity_poly.pdbx_seq_one_letter_code
_entity_poly.pdbx_strand_id
1 'polypeptide(L)'
;MKKISMFLMAAAMVMMVACNSNKSEATEETTDSTAVEAPAPAAEAAPAEGNALDQYLSLVDEMVPLYEKMAAGDAEAAQKIAELGQKMQDMATAVQNEAANLTPEQEQKYNDAMKKLAEAAQKAQAAAAKK
;
A
#
# COMPACT_ATOMS: atom_id res chain seq x y z
N MET A 1 -20.48 -27.33 30.86
CA MET A 1 -19.32 -27.05 29.98
C MET A 1 -19.89 -26.51 28.66
N LYS A 2 -19.56 -25.36 28.09
CA LYS A 2 -18.67 -24.25 28.45
C LYS A 2 -19.12 -23.06 27.56
N LYS A 3 -19.94 -22.16 28.14
CA LYS A 3 -20.00 -20.70 27.92
C LYS A 3 -20.18 -20.18 26.47
N ILE A 4 -21.44 -19.97 26.06
CA ILE A 4 -21.82 -19.03 25.00
C ILE A 4 -22.83 -18.04 25.61
N SER A 5 -22.31 -16.95 26.19
CA SER A 5 -23.05 -15.72 26.50
C SER A 5 -22.14 -14.78 27.27
N MET A 6 -21.46 -13.88 26.56
CA MET A 6 -21.07 -12.55 27.05
C MET A 6 -20.65 -11.69 25.85
N PHE A 7 -21.57 -11.50 24.91
CA PHE A 7 -21.46 -10.47 23.88
C PHE A 7 -22.33 -9.32 24.36
N LEU A 8 -21.73 -8.33 25.03
CA LEU A 8 -22.23 -6.97 25.30
C LEU A 8 -21.52 -6.39 26.53
N MET A 9 -20.37 -5.74 26.31
CA MET A 9 -19.93 -4.65 27.19
C MET A 9 -18.81 -3.83 26.55
N ALA A 10 -18.98 -2.51 26.61
CA ALA A 10 -17.95 -1.48 26.51
C ALA A 10 -17.39 -1.12 25.12
N ALA A 11 -18.23 -0.51 24.28
CA ALA A 11 -17.76 0.59 23.42
C ALA A 11 -17.77 1.88 24.25
N ALA A 12 -16.67 2.14 24.97
CA ALA A 12 -16.41 3.43 25.59
C ALA A 12 -14.90 3.64 25.73
N MET A 13 -14.45 4.84 25.37
CA MET A 13 -13.08 5.39 25.49
C MET A 13 -12.14 5.17 24.29
N VAL A 14 -12.39 5.92 23.22
CA VAL A 14 -11.31 6.49 22.40
C VAL A 14 -11.34 8.00 22.64
N MET A 15 -10.52 8.48 23.57
CA MET A 15 -10.21 9.89 23.78
C MET A 15 -8.72 10.09 23.47
N MET A 16 -8.44 11.19 22.77
CA MET A 16 -7.13 11.82 22.56
C MET A 16 -6.19 11.20 21.50
N VAL A 17 -6.45 11.52 20.23
CA VAL A 17 -5.38 11.86 19.29
C VAL A 17 -5.43 13.37 19.06
N ALA A 18 -4.39 14.03 19.56
CA ALA A 18 -4.14 15.44 19.37
C ALA A 18 -3.80 15.73 17.90
N CYS A 19 -4.79 16.21 17.14
CA CYS A 19 -4.51 17.11 16.03
C CYS A 19 -4.60 18.55 16.55
N ASN A 20 -3.43 19.01 17.01
CA ASN A 20 -2.93 20.38 16.87
C ASN A 20 -3.79 21.28 15.97
N SER A 21 -4.80 21.93 16.53
CA SER A 21 -5.51 23.02 15.88
C SER A 21 -4.80 24.32 16.24
N ASN A 22 -3.61 24.51 15.67
CA ASN A 22 -2.90 25.77 15.66
C ASN A 22 -2.90 26.30 14.22
N LYS A 23 -3.87 27.15 13.88
CA LYS A 23 -3.61 28.18 12.86
C LYS A 23 -4.48 29.41 13.10
N SER A 24 -3.85 30.40 13.70
CA SER A 24 -4.22 31.81 13.66
C SER A 24 -4.20 32.34 12.22
N GLU A 25 -5.15 33.25 11.98
CA GLU A 25 -5.09 34.49 11.20
C GLU A 25 -4.18 34.64 9.95
N ALA A 26 -4.85 35.06 8.88
CA ALA A 26 -4.61 36.25 8.05
C ALA A 26 -3.17 36.69 7.73
N THR A 27 -2.89 36.87 6.42
CA THR A 27 -2.43 38.14 5.82
C THR A 27 -2.08 37.89 4.34
N GLU A 28 -2.66 38.71 3.46
CA GLU A 28 -2.26 38.90 2.07
C GLU A 28 -0.88 39.56 2.00
N GLU A 29 0.01 39.14 1.09
CA GLU A 29 0.79 40.10 0.27
C GLU A 29 1.44 39.41 -0.94
N THR A 30 1.20 40.03 -2.09
CA THR A 30 1.94 39.97 -3.35
C THR A 30 3.46 40.13 -3.18
N THR A 31 4.26 39.44 -4.00
CA THR A 31 5.50 39.87 -4.70
C THR A 31 6.34 38.61 -5.02
N ASP A 32 6.40 38.17 -6.27
CA ASP A 32 7.32 38.58 -7.35
C ASP A 32 8.78 38.12 -7.17
N SER A 33 9.18 37.24 -8.11
CA SER A 33 10.52 36.97 -8.63
C SER A 33 11.68 36.68 -7.67
N THR A 34 12.07 35.40 -7.64
CA THR A 34 13.49 35.08 -7.84
C THR A 34 13.63 33.76 -8.60
N ALA A 35 14.21 33.86 -9.79
CA ALA A 35 14.73 32.73 -10.53
C ALA A 35 15.95 32.20 -9.75
N VAL A 36 15.84 30.98 -9.23
CA VAL A 36 16.99 30.21 -8.76
C VAL A 36 17.13 29.03 -9.69
N GLU A 37 18.39 28.86 -10.12
CA GLU A 37 18.88 27.83 -11.00
C GLU A 37 18.34 26.42 -10.74
N ALA A 38 18.26 25.70 -11.85
CA ALA A 38 18.09 24.27 -11.99
C ALA A 38 18.74 23.43 -10.88
N PRO A 39 18.02 22.44 -10.31
CA PRO A 39 18.62 21.15 -10.07
C PRO A 39 18.72 20.43 -11.43
N ALA A 40 19.89 20.55 -12.07
CA ALA A 40 20.34 19.58 -13.06
C ALA A 40 20.44 18.19 -12.38
N PRO A 41 20.30 17.14 -13.19
CA PRO A 41 19.24 16.15 -13.09
C PRO A 41 19.22 15.48 -11.72
N ALA A 42 18.03 15.03 -11.31
CA ALA A 42 17.91 13.85 -10.45
C ALA A 42 18.95 12.85 -10.96
N ALA A 43 20.05 12.71 -10.20
CA ALA A 43 21.01 11.66 -10.44
C ALA A 43 20.15 10.42 -10.58
N GLU A 44 20.22 9.78 -11.75
CA GLU A 44 19.68 8.45 -11.96
C GLU A 44 20.03 7.69 -10.69
N ALA A 45 19.00 7.47 -9.86
CA ALA A 45 19.04 6.45 -8.85
C ALA A 45 19.13 5.19 -9.70
N ALA A 46 20.37 4.85 -10.08
CA ALA A 46 20.71 3.58 -10.65
C ALA A 46 19.92 2.55 -9.84
N PRO A 47 19.14 1.67 -10.50
CA PRO A 47 18.26 0.76 -9.81
C PRO A 47 19.11 0.06 -8.76
N ALA A 48 18.88 0.40 -7.48
CA ALA A 48 19.58 -0.22 -6.38
C ALA A 48 19.33 -1.71 -6.57
N GLU A 49 20.41 -2.45 -6.86
CA GLU A 49 20.35 -3.84 -7.27
C GLU A 49 19.38 -4.60 -6.36
N GLY A 50 18.21 -4.98 -6.90
CA GLY A 50 17.24 -5.87 -6.26
C GLY A 50 16.71 -5.44 -4.89
N ASN A 51 16.27 -4.19 -4.70
CA ASN A 51 15.58 -3.77 -3.47
C ASN A 51 14.32 -4.61 -3.19
N ALA A 52 14.00 -4.89 -1.92
CA ALA A 52 12.79 -5.62 -1.51
C ALA A 52 11.52 -5.00 -2.13
N LEU A 53 11.51 -3.69 -2.38
CA LEU A 53 10.45 -3.00 -3.07
C LEU A 53 10.30 -3.46 -4.54
N ASP A 54 11.36 -3.51 -5.34
CA ASP A 54 11.28 -3.92 -6.74
C ASP A 54 10.78 -5.37 -6.89
N GLN A 55 11.21 -6.25 -5.99
CA GLN A 55 10.70 -7.62 -5.95
C GLN A 55 9.23 -7.66 -5.50
N TYR A 56 8.81 -6.76 -4.58
CA TYR A 56 7.40 -6.62 -4.17
C TYR A 56 6.52 -6.14 -5.33
N LEU A 57 6.97 -5.12 -6.07
CA LEU A 57 6.29 -4.62 -7.26
C LEU A 57 6.11 -5.72 -8.32
N SER A 58 7.17 -6.50 -8.57
CA SER A 58 7.14 -7.62 -9.49
C SER A 58 6.12 -8.70 -9.07
N LEU A 59 6.05 -9.01 -7.77
CA LEU A 59 5.06 -9.94 -7.23
C LEU A 59 3.62 -9.45 -7.40
N VAL A 60 3.39 -8.16 -7.18
CA VAL A 60 2.06 -7.56 -7.39
C VAL A 60 1.65 -7.69 -8.85
N ASP A 61 2.55 -7.38 -9.79
CA ASP A 61 2.26 -7.50 -11.22
C ASP A 61 2.02 -8.96 -11.65
N GLU A 62 2.66 -9.94 -11.02
CA GLU A 62 2.37 -11.36 -11.24
C GLU A 62 1.04 -11.81 -10.62
N MET A 63 0.69 -11.28 -9.44
CA MET A 63 -0.54 -11.61 -8.71
C MET A 63 -1.81 -11.07 -9.37
N VAL A 64 -1.78 -9.87 -9.92
CA VAL A 64 -2.94 -9.20 -10.55
C VAL A 64 -3.65 -10.09 -11.59
N PRO A 65 -2.98 -10.66 -12.61
CA PRO A 65 -3.63 -11.53 -13.58
C PRO A 65 -4.07 -12.88 -12.99
N LEU A 66 -3.47 -13.34 -11.88
CA LEU A 66 -3.92 -14.55 -11.20
C LEU A 66 -5.28 -14.33 -10.55
N TYR A 67 -5.56 -13.15 -9.98
CA TYR A 67 -6.87 -12.85 -9.40
C TYR A 67 -8.00 -12.94 -10.44
N GLU A 68 -7.76 -12.51 -11.68
CA GLU A 68 -8.73 -12.65 -12.76
C GLU A 68 -8.95 -14.13 -13.15
N LYS A 69 -7.90 -14.95 -13.18
CA LYS A 69 -7.99 -16.40 -13.41
C LYS A 69 -8.70 -17.11 -12.26
N MET A 70 -8.41 -16.75 -11.01
CA MET A 70 -9.11 -17.27 -9.83
C MET A 70 -10.61 -16.97 -9.90
N ALA A 71 -10.99 -15.74 -10.29
CA ALA A 71 -12.39 -15.40 -10.51
C ALA A 71 -13.03 -16.20 -11.67
N ALA A 72 -12.24 -16.56 -12.68
CA ALA A 72 -12.67 -17.47 -13.73
C ALA A 72 -12.88 -18.91 -13.24
N GLY A 73 -12.41 -19.27 -12.04
CA GLY A 73 -12.52 -20.60 -11.43
C GLY A 73 -11.26 -21.45 -11.56
N ASP A 74 -10.13 -20.84 -11.90
CA ASP A 74 -8.83 -21.50 -12.03
C ASP A 74 -8.25 -21.81 -10.64
N ALA A 75 -8.15 -23.10 -10.31
CA ALA A 75 -7.65 -23.56 -9.02
C ALA A 75 -6.13 -23.38 -8.87
N GLU A 76 -5.36 -23.45 -9.97
CA GLU A 76 -3.91 -23.21 -9.94
C GLU A 76 -3.61 -21.74 -9.64
N ALA A 77 -4.43 -20.83 -10.19
CA ALA A 77 -4.35 -19.42 -9.86
C ALA A 77 -4.63 -19.15 -8.38
N ALA A 78 -5.62 -19.82 -7.78
CA ALA A 78 -5.91 -19.70 -6.35
C ALA A 78 -4.73 -20.19 -5.48
N GLN A 79 -4.10 -21.31 -5.84
CA GLN A 79 -2.91 -21.81 -5.13
C GLN A 79 -1.73 -20.86 -5.26
N LYS A 80 -1.45 -20.35 -6.47
CA LYS A 80 -0.38 -19.37 -6.68
C LYS A 80 -0.64 -18.06 -5.93
N ILE A 81 -1.88 -17.58 -5.87
CA ILE A 81 -2.22 -16.39 -5.07
C ILE A 81 -1.90 -16.61 -3.59
N ALA A 82 -2.20 -17.79 -3.05
CA ALA A 82 -1.88 -18.11 -1.65
C ALA A 82 -0.36 -18.14 -1.41
N GLU A 83 0.40 -18.77 -2.31
CA GLU A 83 1.87 -18.86 -2.20
C GLU A 83 2.56 -17.50 -2.35
N LEU A 84 2.19 -16.75 -3.40
CA LEU A 84 2.71 -15.40 -3.64
C LEU A 84 2.23 -14.40 -2.57
N GLY A 85 1.04 -14.61 -1.99
CA GLY A 85 0.52 -13.83 -0.88
C GLY A 85 1.38 -13.91 0.37
N GLN A 86 1.89 -15.11 0.72
CA GLN A 86 2.87 -15.25 1.81
C GLN A 86 4.16 -14.50 1.49
N LYS A 87 4.71 -14.70 0.29
CA LYS A 87 5.95 -14.01 -0.13
C LYS A 87 5.81 -12.49 -0.14
N MET A 88 4.62 -11.98 -0.46
CA MET A 88 4.32 -10.56 -0.36
C MET A 88 4.27 -10.06 1.08
N GLN A 89 3.79 -10.83 2.06
CA GLN A 89 3.85 -10.43 3.47
C GLN A 89 5.28 -10.38 3.99
N ASP A 90 6.11 -11.36 3.61
CA ASP A 90 7.53 -11.37 3.96
C ASP A 90 8.24 -10.14 3.37
N MET A 91 7.96 -9.81 2.11
CA MET A 91 8.57 -8.64 1.48
C MET A 91 7.95 -7.31 1.89
N ALA A 92 6.66 -7.26 2.24
CA ALA A 92 6.09 -6.07 2.86
C ALA A 92 6.76 -5.78 4.21
N THR A 93 7.15 -6.82 4.95
CA THR A 93 7.92 -6.67 6.20
C THR A 93 9.35 -6.18 5.91
N ALA A 94 10.00 -6.71 4.87
CA ALA A 94 11.31 -6.23 4.45
C ALA A 94 11.27 -4.76 4.00
N VAL A 95 10.29 -4.40 3.17
CA VAL A 95 10.04 -3.01 2.72
C VAL A 95 9.73 -2.11 3.90
N GLN A 96 8.99 -2.56 4.92
CA GLN A 96 8.74 -1.77 6.14
C GLN A 96 10.01 -1.54 6.96
N ASN A 97 10.90 -2.54 7.07
CA ASN A 97 12.18 -2.37 7.74
C ASN A 97 13.09 -1.37 7.00
N GLU A 98 12.94 -1.29 5.68
CA GLU A 98 13.62 -0.34 4.82
C GLU A 98 12.83 0.95 4.59
N ALA A 99 11.63 1.11 5.18
CA ALA A 99 10.72 2.22 4.89
C ALA A 99 11.31 3.59 5.23
N ALA A 100 12.13 3.65 6.29
CA ALA A 100 12.85 4.87 6.66
C ALA A 100 13.90 5.31 5.62
N ASN A 101 14.31 4.40 4.72
CA ASN A 101 15.26 4.65 3.64
C ASN A 101 14.58 4.78 2.27
N LEU A 102 13.25 4.62 2.19
CA LEU A 102 12.53 4.76 0.93
C LEU A 102 12.41 6.23 0.56
N THR A 103 12.62 6.52 -0.72
CA THR A 103 12.30 7.84 -1.26
C THR A 103 10.79 8.01 -1.38
N PRO A 104 10.27 9.25 -1.46
CA PRO A 104 8.85 9.51 -1.67
C PRO A 104 8.30 8.83 -2.94
N GLU A 105 9.09 8.76 -4.01
CA GLU A 105 8.72 8.03 -5.23
C GLU A 105 8.58 6.53 -5.01
N GLN A 106 9.44 5.95 -4.17
CA GLN A 106 9.38 4.52 -3.83
C GLN A 106 8.18 4.20 -2.96
N GLU A 107 7.86 5.04 -1.96
CA GLU A 107 6.62 4.92 -1.19
C GLU A 107 5.39 5.04 -2.09
N GLN A 108 5.40 5.96 -3.06
CA GLN A 108 4.30 6.09 -4.01
C GLN A 108 4.12 4.82 -4.84
N LYS A 109 5.20 4.27 -5.41
CA LYS A 109 5.15 2.99 -6.16
C LYS A 109 4.64 1.84 -5.30
N TYR A 110 5.06 1.75 -4.04
CA TYR A 110 4.57 0.76 -3.10
C TYR A 110 3.06 0.89 -2.86
N ASN A 111 2.57 2.11 -2.62
CA ASN A 111 1.16 2.40 -2.40
C ASN A 111 0.31 2.11 -3.65
N ASP A 112 0.80 2.47 -4.84
CA ASP A 112 0.13 2.16 -6.11
C ASP A 112 0.04 0.65 -6.35
N ALA A 113 1.10 -0.10 -6.05
CA ALA A 113 1.10 -1.56 -6.14
C ALA A 113 0.11 -2.21 -5.15
N MET A 114 0.13 -1.78 -3.88
CA MET A 114 -0.84 -2.20 -2.87
C MET A 114 -2.29 -1.95 -3.32
N LYS A 115 -2.55 -0.76 -3.87
CA LYS A 115 -3.88 -0.39 -4.38
C LYS A 115 -4.28 -1.26 -5.57
N LYS A 116 -3.40 -1.44 -6.56
CA LYS A 116 -3.62 -2.28 -7.75
C LYS A 116 -3.95 -3.72 -7.35
N LEU A 117 -3.22 -4.27 -6.39
CA LEU A 117 -3.47 -5.60 -5.86
C LEU A 117 -4.84 -5.69 -5.17
N ALA A 118 -5.16 -4.73 -4.31
CA ALA A 118 -6.43 -4.68 -3.60
C ALA A 118 -7.61 -4.55 -4.58
N GLU A 119 -7.49 -3.73 -5.62
CA GLU A 119 -8.51 -3.59 -6.68
C GLU A 119 -8.69 -4.90 -7.45
N ALA A 120 -7.59 -5.58 -7.82
CA ALA A 120 -7.65 -6.89 -8.47
C ALA A 120 -8.33 -7.94 -7.58
N ALA A 121 -7.96 -8.01 -6.30
CA ALA A 121 -8.56 -8.92 -5.34
C ALA A 121 -10.04 -8.62 -5.10
N GLN A 122 -10.43 -7.35 -4.95
CA GLN A 122 -11.83 -6.95 -4.80
C GLN A 122 -12.65 -7.27 -6.05
N LYS A 123 -12.12 -6.96 -7.24
CA LYS A 123 -12.76 -7.30 -8.53
C LYS A 123 -12.96 -8.80 -8.64
N ALA A 124 -11.96 -9.60 -8.26
CA ALA A 124 -12.05 -11.05 -8.27
C ALA A 124 -13.07 -11.59 -7.26
N GLN A 125 -13.11 -11.05 -6.04
CA GLN A 125 -14.11 -11.42 -5.04
C GLN A 125 -15.53 -11.05 -5.48
N ALA A 126 -15.72 -9.85 -6.05
CA ALA A 126 -17.01 -9.42 -6.58
C ALA A 126 -17.46 -10.27 -7.78
N ALA A 127 -16.53 -10.72 -8.62
CA ALA A 127 -16.82 -11.65 -9.72
C ALA A 127 -17.15 -13.06 -9.21
N ALA A 128 -16.44 -13.55 -8.19
CA ALA A 128 -16.71 -14.83 -7.55
C ALA A 128 -18.07 -14.84 -6.83
N ALA A 129 -18.46 -13.75 -6.18
CA ALA A 129 -19.76 -13.63 -5.48
C ALA A 129 -20.98 -13.54 -6.41
N LYS A 130 -20.77 -13.33 -7.72
CA LYS A 130 -21.82 -13.29 -8.75
C LYS A 130 -21.98 -14.61 -9.50
N LYS A 131 -21.10 -15.58 -9.27
CA LYS A 131 -21.20 -16.94 -9.80
C LYS A 131 -21.99 -17.83 -8.83
#